data_AF-R9KMA3-F1
#
_entry.id   AF-R9KMA3-F1
#
_cell.length_a   1.000
_cell.length_b   1.000
_cell.length_c   1.000
_cell.angle_alpha   90.00
_cell.angle_beta   90.00
_cell.angle_gamma   90.00
#
_symmetry.space_group_name_H-M   'P 1'
#
loop_
_entity.id
_entity.type
_entity.pdbx_description
1 polymer ?
#
loop_
_entity_poly.entity_id
_entity_poly.type
_entity_poly.pdbx_seq_one_letter_code
_entity_poly.pdbx_strand_id
1 'polypeptide(L)' 'MAYYSICPRCGCHLDPQEKCDCETEEAEKQDFFSRHIEMSPKSGQLVFVFGDGEAAYEEKSYC' A
#
# COMPACT_ATOMS: atom_id res chain seq x y z
N MET A 1 5.35 -22.01 -23.86
CA MET A 1 5.68 -20.67 -23.35
C MET A 1 4.74 -20.36 -22.19
N ALA A 2 5.24 -19.83 -21.08
CA ALA A 2 4.38 -19.27 -20.05
C ALA A 2 3.91 -17.88 -20.50
N TYR A 3 2.61 -17.62 -20.40
CA TYR A 3 1.99 -16.34 -20.76
C TYR A 3 2.07 -15.30 -19.63
N TYR A 4 2.73 -15.63 -18.53
CA TYR A 4 2.86 -14.80 -17.33
C TYR A 4 4.26 -15.00 -16.74
N SER A 5 4.70 -14.03 -15.95
CA SER A 5 5.91 -14.14 -15.13
C SER A 5 5.53 -14.25 -13.66
N ILE A 6 6.38 -14.83 -12.83
CA ILE A 6 6.15 -14.90 -11.38
C ILE A 6 7.16 -13.99 -10.71
N CYS A 7 6.69 -13.07 -9.86
CA CYS A 7 7.59 -12.24 -9.08
C CYS A 7 8.43 -13.11 -8.14
N PRO A 8 9.77 -13.03 -8.17
CA PRO A 8 10.61 -13.83 -7.27
C PRO A 8 10.56 -13.36 -5.81
N ARG A 9 9.96 -12.19 -5.53
CA ARG A 9 9.88 -11.58 -4.20
C ARG A 9 8.57 -11.93 -3.50
N CYS A 10 7.44 -11.59 -4.11
CA CYS A 10 6.11 -11.82 -3.53
C CYS A 10 5.40 -13.07 -4.07
N GLY A 11 5.88 -13.68 -5.16
CA GLY A 11 5.24 -14.85 -5.78
C GLY A 11 4.00 -14.53 -6.61
N CYS A 12 3.69 -13.26 -6.85
CA CYS A 12 2.54 -12.87 -7.69
C CYS A 12 2.73 -13.29 -9.15
N HIS A 13 1.64 -13.70 -9.79
CA HIS A 13 1.58 -13.94 -11.22
C HIS A 13 1.34 -12.61 -11.93
N LEU A 14 2.28 -12.20 -12.77
CA LEU A 14 2.28 -10.94 -13.49
C LEU A 14 2.06 -11.20 -14.98
N ASP A 15 1.22 -10.38 -15.60
CA ASP A 15 1.09 -10.38 -17.06
C ASP A 15 2.39 -9.88 -17.73
N PRO A 16 2.68 -10.24 -19.00
CA PRO A 16 3.95 -9.90 -19.67
C PRO A 16 4.25 -8.40 -19.79
N GLN A 17 3.23 -7.55 -19.62
CA GLN A 17 3.33 -6.09 -19.65
C GLN A 17 3.20 -5.46 -18.25
N GLU A 18 2.93 -6.26 -17.23
CA GLU A 18 2.78 -5.82 -15.86
C GLU A 18 4.15 -5.85 -15.15
N LYS A 19 4.42 -4.83 -14.35
CA LYS A 19 5.61 -4.77 -13.50
C LYS A 19 5.17 -5.02 -12.06
N CYS A 20 5.93 -5.82 -11.34
CA CYS A 20 5.69 -5.99 -9.92
C CYS A 20 6.08 -4.73 -9.15
N ASP A 21 5.16 -4.28 -8.31
CA ASP A 21 5.24 -3.10 -7.44
C ASP A 21 5.29 -3.48 -5.95
N CYS A 22 5.48 -4.78 -5.63
CA CYS A 22 5.44 -5.29 -4.26
C CYS A 22 6.37 -4.55 -3.28
N GLU A 23 7.56 -4.14 -3.72
CA GLU A 23 8.50 -3.41 -2.85
C GLU A 23 8.05 -1.96 -2.61
N THR A 24 7.43 -1.34 -3.61
CA THR A 24 6.85 0.01 -3.51
C THR A 24 5.65 -0.02 -2.57
N GLU A 25 4.75 -0.97 -2.76
CA GLU A 25 3.59 -1.21 -1.89
C GLU A 25 4.00 -1.46 -0.43
N GLU A 26 5.07 -2.23 -0.20
CA GLU A 26 5.59 -2.48 1.15
C GLU A 26 6.16 -1.20 1.78
N ALA A 27 6.90 -0.40 1.02
CA ALA A 27 7.43 0.87 1.48
C ALA A 27 6.30 1.87 1.81
N GLU A 28 5.31 2.00 0.92
CA GLU A 28 4.15 2.87 1.12
C GLU A 28 3.31 2.45 2.32
N LYS A 29 3.12 1.13 2.52
CA LYS A 29 2.45 0.62 3.72
C LYS A 29 3.22 0.99 4.97
N GLN A 30 4.54 0.77 5.01
CA GLN A 30 5.35 1.13 6.17
C GLN A 30 5.30 2.63 6.47
N ASP A 31 5.39 3.47 5.44
CA ASP A 31 5.23 4.92 5.55
C ASP A 31 3.84 5.31 6.05
N PHE A 32 2.78 4.66 5.54
CA PHE A 32 1.41 4.90 5.98
C PHE A 32 1.23 4.52 7.46
N PHE A 33 1.67 3.32 7.84
CA PHE A 33 1.59 2.81 9.21
C PHE A 33 2.35 3.71 10.19
N SER A 34 3.56 4.15 9.85
CA SER A 34 4.36 5.02 10.72
C SER A 34 3.77 6.42 10.92
N ARG A 35 3.07 6.95 9.91
CA ARG A 35 2.45 8.29 9.98
C ARG A 35 1.08 8.28 10.64
N HIS A 36 0.30 7.21 10.45
CA HIS A 36 -1.12 7.20 10.83
C HIS A 36 -1.43 6.26 11.98
N ILE A 37 -0.49 5.41 12.43
CA ILE A 37 -0.74 4.47 13.53
C ILE A 37 0.32 4.63 14.60
N GLU A 38 -0.12 5.03 15.79
CA GLU A 38 0.70 5.14 16.99
C GLU A 38 0.24 4.12 18.04
N MET A 39 1.14 3.66 18.91
CA MET A 39 0.77 2.77 20.02
C MET A 39 0.61 3.56 21.30
N SER A 40 -0.57 3.46 21.94
CA SER A 40 -0.81 4.07 23.25
C SER A 40 0.07 3.41 24.32
N PRO A 41 0.94 4.16 25.02
CA PRO A 41 1.90 3.60 25.97
C PRO A 41 1.22 3.02 27.23
N LYS A 42 -0.03 3.39 27.50
CA LYS A 42 -0.76 2.96 28.72
C LYS A 42 -1.64 1.74 28.51
N SER A 43 -2.22 1.58 27.32
CA SER A 43 -3.17 0.49 27.02
C SER A 43 -2.63 -0.52 26.00
N GLY A 44 -1.51 -0.23 25.32
CA GLY A 44 -1.00 -1.04 24.21
C GLY A 44 -1.93 -1.05 22.99
N GLN A 45 -2.95 -0.20 22.97
CA GLN A 45 -3.89 -0.10 21.86
C GLN A 45 -3.30 0.74 20.74
N LEU A 46 -3.66 0.42 19.50
CA LEU A 46 -3.33 1.23 18.33
C LEU A 46 -4.26 2.44 18.26
N VAL A 47 -3.68 3.61 18.02
CA VAL A 47 -4.38 4.88 17.84
C VAL A 47 -4.16 5.33 16.40
N PHE A 48 -5.26 5.62 15.71
CA PHE A 48 -5.21 6.17 14.36
C PHE A 48 -5.08 7.70 14.44
N VAL A 49 -4.01 8.23 13.85
CA VAL A 49 -3.74 9.66 13.74
C VAL A 49 -4.05 10.08 12.31
N PHE A 50 -5.14 10.83 12.14
CA PHE A 50 -5.47 11.47 10.88
C PHE A 50 -4.95 12.92 10.96
N GLY A 51 -3.97 13.27 10.13
CA GLY A 51 -3.59 14.67 9.93
C GLY A 51 -4.58 15.36 8.98
N ASP A 52 -4.79 16.67 9.13
CA ASP A 52 -5.62 17.50 8.24
C ASP A 52 -4.97 17.71 6.84
N GLY A 53 -4.46 16.64 6.23
CA GLY A 53 -3.84 16.62 4.91
C GLY A 53 -4.81 16.04 3.89
N GLU A 54 -5.54 16.93 3.22
CA GLU A 54 -6.30 16.79 1.98
C GLU A 54 -6.69 15.37 1.56
N ALA A 55 -7.96 15.04 1.77
CA ALA A 55 -8.62 13.93 1.10
C ALA A 55 -8.55 14.13 -0.42
N ALA A 56 -7.55 13.54 -1.07
CA ALA A 56 -7.56 13.31 -2.51
C ALA A 56 -8.64 12.25 -2.81
N TYR A 57 -9.89 12.67 -2.82
CA TYR A 57 -10.93 11.91 -3.50
C TYR A 57 -10.70 12.10 -5.01
N GLU A 58 -10.25 11.04 -5.68
CA GLU A 58 -10.25 11.04 -7.14
C GLU A 58 -11.70 10.91 -7.59
N GLU A 59 -12.31 12.03 -7.98
CA GLU A 59 -13.60 12.06 -8.64
C GLU A 59 -13.46 11.37 -10.01
N LYS A 60 -13.66 10.05 -10.06
CA LYS A 60 -13.73 9.32 -11.34
C LYS A 60 -15.00 9.75 -12.07
N SER A 61 -14.84 10.79 -12.88
CA SER A 61 -15.72 11.15 -13.98
C SER A 61 -15.74 9.99 -14.98
N TYR A 62 -16.84 9.24 -15.02
CA TYR A 62 -17.13 8.32 -16.12
C TYR A 62 -17.79 9.13 -17.25
N CYS A 63 -17.18 9.10 -18.43
CA CYS A 63 -17.75 9.60 -19.68
C CYS A 63 -18.32 8.41 -20.47
#